data_AF-A0A968C0S2-F1
#
_entry.id   AF-A0A968C0S2-F1
#
_cell.length_a   1.000
_cell.length_b   1.000
_cell.length_c   1.000
_cell.angle_alpha   90.00
_cell.angle_beta   90.00
_cell.angle_gamma   90.00
#
_symmetry.space_group_name_H-M   'P 1'
#
loop_
_entity.id
_entity.type
_entity.pdbx_description
1 polymer ?
#
loop_
_entity_poly.entity_id
_entity_poly.type
_entity_poly.pdbx_seq_one_letter_code
_entity_poly.pdbx_strand_id
1 'polypeptide(L)'
;TMEELEKCFAPGGSLEAIVEARDEGLTDYLGITTHGPQAPAVLLEALDRFDFDSLLYTLNFQMWADEDYRRDISRVMEIAQERDVGTMVIKTWARGPWGD
;
A
#
# COMPACT_ATOMS: atom_id res chain seq x y z
N THR A 1 -5.60 -3.14 6.81
CA THR A 1 -5.10 -4.18 7.73
C THR A 1 -4.94 -5.48 6.96
N MET A 2 -4.38 -6.55 7.54
CA MET A 2 -4.33 -7.85 6.87
C MET A 2 -5.73 -8.42 6.61
N GLU A 3 -6.65 -8.27 7.55
CA GLU A 3 -8.04 -8.72 7.37
C GLU A 3 -8.73 -8.02 6.19
N GLU A 4 -8.51 -6.71 6.02
CA GLU A 4 -9.03 -5.97 4.87
C GLU A 4 -8.39 -6.43 3.56
N LEU A 5 -7.09 -6.75 3.57
CA LEU A 5 -6.40 -7.30 2.41
C LEU A 5 -7.00 -8.65 2.00
N GLU A 6 -7.25 -9.55 2.96
CA GLU A 6 -7.91 -10.83 2.67
C GLU A 6 -9.29 -10.62 2.04
N LYS A 7 -10.06 -9.62 2.49
CA LYS A 7 -11.36 -9.27 1.88
C LYS A 7 -11.21 -8.73 0.46
N CYS A 8 -10.17 -7.94 0.18
CA CYS A 8 -9.89 -7.44 -1.17
C CYS A 8 -9.59 -8.58 -2.16
N PHE A 9 -8.87 -9.61 -1.70
CA PHE A 9 -8.43 -10.76 -2.51
C PHE A 9 -9.40 -11.96 -2.50
N ALA A 10 -10.43 -11.94 -1.64
CA ALA A 10 -11.44 -12.98 -1.62
C ALA A 10 -12.28 -13.00 -2.91
N PRO A 11 -12.93 -14.13 -3.26
CA PRO A 11 -13.86 -14.18 -4.38
C PRO A 11 -14.97 -13.12 -4.27
N GLY A 12 -15.21 -12.36 -5.34
CA GLY A 12 -16.11 -11.19 -5.32
C GLY A 12 -15.54 -9.98 -4.58
N GLY A 13 -14.26 -9.99 -4.25
CA GLY A 13 -13.53 -8.91 -3.60
C GLY A 13 -13.25 -7.74 -4.54
N SER A 14 -12.73 -6.65 -3.96
CA SER A 14 -12.46 -5.43 -4.72
C SER A 14 -11.38 -5.60 -5.79
N LEU A 15 -10.45 -6.55 -5.63
CA LEU A 15 -9.40 -6.79 -6.63
C LEU A 15 -9.98 -7.25 -7.97
N GLU A 16 -10.95 -8.17 -7.94
CA GLU A 16 -11.61 -8.66 -9.17
C GLU A 16 -12.30 -7.50 -9.91
N ALA A 17 -13.02 -6.64 -9.18
CA ALA A 17 -13.73 -5.51 -9.75
C ALA A 17 -12.80 -4.48 -10.41
N ILE A 18 -11.64 -4.19 -9.80
CA ILE A 18 -10.69 -3.23 -10.40
C ILE A 18 -9.92 -3.83 -11.59
N VAL A 19 -9.68 -5.15 -11.59
CA VAL A 19 -9.11 -5.86 -12.74
C VAL A 19 -10.09 -5.86 -13.91
N GLU A 20 -11.36 -6.18 -13.66
CA GLU A 20 -12.42 -6.10 -14.68
C GLU A 20 -12.53 -4.68 -15.26
N ALA A 21 -12.52 -3.64 -14.41
CA ALA A 21 -12.55 -2.25 -14.86
C ALA A 21 -11.35 -1.90 -15.78
N ARG A 22 -10.16 -2.46 -15.52
CA ARG A 22 -9.00 -2.29 -16.42
C ARG A 22 -9.18 -3.04 -17.73
N ASP A 23 -9.63 -4.30 -17.66
CA ASP A 23 -9.81 -5.16 -18.83
C ASP A 23 -10.92 -4.63 -19.77
N GLU A 24 -11.91 -3.92 -19.22
CA GLU A 24 -12.93 -3.17 -19.97
C GLU A 24 -12.45 -1.79 -20.50
N GLY A 25 -11.23 -1.36 -20.12
CA GLY A 25 -10.65 -0.08 -20.55
C GLY A 25 -11.19 1.15 -19.82
N LEU A 26 -11.78 0.98 -18.62
CA LEU A 26 -12.24 2.10 -17.78
C LEU A 26 -11.10 2.76 -16.99
N THR A 27 -9.98 2.05 -16.81
CA THR A 27 -8.74 2.55 -16.21
C THR A 27 -7.53 1.88 -16.84
N ASP A 28 -6.40 2.57 -16.84
CA ASP A 28 -5.13 2.02 -17.36
C ASP A 28 -4.29 1.35 -16.25
N TYR A 29 -4.37 1.85 -15.01
CA TYR A 29 -3.47 1.47 -13.92
C TYR A 29 -4.23 1.15 -12.62
N LEU A 30 -3.67 0.25 -11.82
CA LEU A 30 -4.20 -0.27 -10.57
C LEU A 30 -3.23 -0.01 -9.42
N GLY A 31 -3.70 0.63 -8.36
CA GLY A 31 -2.88 0.94 -7.19
C GLY A 31 -3.50 0.44 -5.89
N ILE A 32 -2.66 0.30 -4.86
CA ILE A 32 -3.09 -0.01 -3.49
C ILE A 32 -2.67 1.11 -2.52
N THR A 33 -3.55 1.40 -1.57
CA THR A 33 -3.30 2.36 -0.50
C THR A 33 -3.40 1.72 0.88
N THR A 34 -2.58 2.19 1.81
CA THR A 34 -2.62 1.75 3.21
C THR A 34 -2.53 2.93 4.19
N HIS A 35 -3.01 2.70 5.41
CA HIS A 35 -3.01 3.68 6.48
C HIS A 35 -2.36 3.12 7.74
N GLY A 36 -1.57 3.96 8.41
CA GLY A 36 -1.15 3.72 9.78
C GLY A 36 0.04 2.76 9.91
N PRO A 37 0.30 2.27 11.13
CA PRO A 37 1.54 1.54 11.45
C PRO A 37 1.62 0.16 10.79
N GLN A 38 0.48 -0.45 10.43
CA GLN A 38 0.45 -1.76 9.76
C GLN A 38 0.72 -1.68 8.24
N ALA A 39 0.90 -0.48 7.69
CA ALA A 39 1.09 -0.27 6.26
C ALA A 39 2.18 -1.16 5.64
N PRO A 40 3.40 -1.27 6.20
CA PRO A 40 4.48 -2.04 5.56
C PRO A 40 4.14 -3.51 5.36
N ALA A 41 3.66 -4.20 6.40
CA ALA A 41 3.33 -5.61 6.33
C ALA A 41 2.21 -5.91 5.31
N VAL A 42 1.18 -5.05 5.27
CA VAL A 42 0.07 -5.19 4.30
C VAL A 42 0.56 -4.98 2.87
N LEU A 43 1.45 -4.00 2.64
CA LEU A 43 2.00 -3.74 1.31
C LEU A 43 2.92 -4.85 0.84
N LEU A 44 3.76 -5.41 1.72
CA LEU A 44 4.62 -6.54 1.39
C LEU A 44 3.79 -7.75 0.94
N GLU A 45 2.73 -8.08 1.67
CA GLU A 45 1.83 -9.16 1.28
C GLU A 45 1.10 -8.84 -0.04
N ALA A 46 0.59 -7.62 -0.20
CA ALA A 46 -0.12 -7.21 -1.40
C ALA A 46 0.77 -7.31 -2.66
N LEU A 47 2.03 -6.86 -2.56
CA LEU A 47 3.03 -6.95 -3.62
C LEU A 47 3.45 -8.38 -3.93
N ASP A 48 3.33 -9.32 -2.98
CA ASP A 48 3.59 -10.74 -3.24
C ASP A 48 2.46 -11.40 -4.03
N ARG A 49 1.22 -10.92 -3.82
CA ARG A 49 0.02 -11.52 -4.41
C ARG A 49 -0.43 -10.88 -5.74
N PHE A 50 -0.05 -9.63 -6.01
CA PHE A 50 -0.50 -8.91 -7.22
C PHE A 50 0.49 -7.84 -7.68
N ASP A 51 0.62 -7.70 -9.01
CA ASP A 51 1.46 -6.69 -9.66
C ASP A 51 0.71 -5.34 -9.76
N PHE A 52 0.78 -4.55 -8.67
CA PHE A 52 0.25 -3.18 -8.65
C PHE A 52 1.15 -2.20 -9.42
N ASP A 53 0.56 -1.24 -10.12
CA ASP A 53 1.26 -0.16 -10.81
C ASP A 53 1.71 0.95 -9.86
N SER A 54 1.00 1.14 -8.74
CA SER A 54 1.36 2.16 -7.76
C SER A 54 0.97 1.84 -6.31
N LEU A 55 1.74 2.41 -5.38
CA LEU A 55 1.54 2.34 -3.94
C LEU A 55 1.33 3.74 -3.36
N LEU A 56 0.36 3.87 -2.45
CA LEU A 56 0.17 5.06 -1.62
C LEU A 56 0.24 4.66 -0.14
N TYR A 57 1.16 5.26 0.63
CA TYR A 57 1.30 4.90 2.05
C TYR A 57 1.68 6.06 2.95
N THR A 58 1.42 5.89 4.24
CA THR A 58 1.73 6.91 5.25
C THR A 58 3.18 6.86 5.65
N LEU A 59 3.93 7.94 5.52
CA LEU A 59 5.27 8.05 6.08
C LEU A 59 5.49 9.47 6.59
N ASN A 60 5.91 9.59 7.85
CA ASN A 60 6.26 10.86 8.49
C ASN A 60 7.48 10.68 9.40
N PHE A 61 7.95 11.78 10.00
CA PHE A 61 9.17 11.78 10.83
C PHE A 61 9.08 10.87 12.07
N GLN A 62 7.88 10.68 12.66
CA GLN A 62 7.72 9.78 13.80
C GLN A 62 7.79 8.32 13.36
N MET A 63 7.12 7.98 12.27
CA MET A 63 7.15 6.63 11.70
C MET A 63 8.55 6.26 11.21
N TRP A 64 9.30 7.22 10.65
CA TRP A 64 10.70 6.99 10.27
C TRP A 64 11.65 6.82 11.47
N ALA A 65 11.32 7.42 12.62
CA ALA A 65 12.09 7.28 13.85
C ALA A 65 11.86 5.91 14.53
N ASP A 66 10.75 5.24 14.24
CA ASP A 66 10.50 3.86 14.66
C ASP A 66 11.34 2.88 13.81
N GLU A 67 12.20 2.11 14.48
CA GLU A 67 13.18 1.24 13.79
C GLU A 67 12.51 0.09 13.02
N ASP A 68 11.43 -0.49 13.58
CA ASP A 68 10.71 -1.59 12.95
C ASP A 68 9.95 -1.08 11.73
N TYR A 69 9.25 0.03 11.87
CA TYR A 69 8.54 0.65 10.76
C TYR A 69 9.51 1.05 9.64
N ARG A 70 10.62 1.73 9.99
CA ARG A 70 11.62 2.16 9.01
C ARG A 70 12.22 0.98 8.26
N ARG A 71 12.57 -0.11 8.93
CA ARG A 71 13.09 -1.32 8.29
C ARG A 71 12.08 -1.86 7.27
N ASP A 72 10.83 -2.04 7.70
CA ASP A 72 9.84 -2.73 6.86
C ASP A 72 9.37 -1.85 5.70
N ILE A 73 9.17 -0.54 5.91
CA ILE A 73 8.81 0.37 4.82
C ILE A 73 9.96 0.57 3.82
N SER A 74 11.23 0.51 4.29
CA SER A 74 12.38 0.55 3.39
C SER A 74 12.39 -0.67 2.47
N ARG A 75 12.01 -1.86 2.98
CA ARG A 75 11.87 -3.05 2.14
C ARG A 75 10.77 -2.90 1.09
N VAL A 76 9.65 -2.26 1.42
CA VAL A 76 8.60 -1.92 0.44
C VAL A 76 9.15 -0.99 -0.65
N MET A 77 9.91 0.04 -0.27
CA MET A 77 10.54 0.97 -1.23
C MET A 77 11.54 0.27 -2.15
N GLU A 78 12.36 -0.65 -1.63
CA GLU A 78 13.28 -1.46 -2.42
C GLU A 78 12.54 -2.31 -3.45
N ILE A 79 11.49 -3.04 -3.03
CA ILE A 79 10.68 -3.87 -3.94
C ILE A 79 10.02 -3.00 -5.01
N ALA A 80 9.45 -1.86 -4.61
CA ALA A 80 8.82 -0.94 -5.56
C ALA A 80 9.83 -0.41 -6.58
N GLN A 81 11.06 -0.10 -6.16
CA GLN A 81 12.14 0.31 -7.07
C GLN A 81 12.57 -0.85 -7.98
N GLU A 82 12.74 -2.07 -7.46
CA GLU A 82 13.12 -3.27 -8.21
C GLU A 82 12.10 -3.63 -9.28
N ARG A 83 10.81 -3.39 -9.01
CA ARG A 83 9.67 -3.78 -9.86
C ARG A 83 9.06 -2.63 -10.65
N ASP A 84 9.68 -1.44 -10.63
CA ASP A 84 9.19 -0.22 -11.30
C ASP A 84 7.75 0.18 -10.91
N VAL A 85 7.42 0.07 -9.63
CA VAL A 85 6.11 0.44 -9.07
C VAL A 85 6.12 1.90 -8.62
N GLY A 86 5.17 2.70 -9.10
CA GLY A 86 5.04 4.11 -8.70
C GLY A 86 4.79 4.26 -7.20
N THR A 87 5.50 5.13 -6.50
CA THR A 87 5.33 5.31 -5.05
C THR A 87 4.93 6.72 -4.68
N MET A 88 3.96 6.82 -3.77
CA MET A 88 3.44 8.08 -3.26
C MET A 88 3.33 8.01 -1.73
N VAL A 89 3.72 9.11 -1.08
CA VAL A 89 3.67 9.23 0.39
C VAL A 89 2.62 10.26 0.79
N ILE A 90 1.83 9.92 1.81
CA ILE A 90 0.87 10.82 2.44
C ILE A 90 1.19 11.05 3.92
N LYS A 91 0.63 12.12 4.49
CA LYS A 91 0.75 12.49 5.91
C LYS A 91 2.17 12.85 6.37
N THR A 92 3.05 13.25 5.45
CA THR A 92 4.46 13.59 5.74
C THR A 92 4.64 14.63 6.86
N TRP A 93 3.73 15.62 6.94
CA TRP A 93 3.74 16.68 7.94
C TRP A 93 2.86 16.40 9.17
N ALA A 94 2.17 15.25 9.22
CA ALA A 94 1.31 14.95 10.34
C ALA A 94 2.14 14.67 11.61
N ARG A 95 1.76 15.32 12.72
CA ARG A 95 2.34 15.04 14.04
C ARG A 95 1.91 13.68 14.59
N GLY A 96 0.74 13.17 14.19
CA GLY A 96 0.14 11.97 14.74
C GLY A 96 -1.34 11.87 14.32
N PRO A 97 -2.07 10.84 14.79
CA PRO A 97 -3.51 10.79 14.62
C PRO A 97 -4.18 12.00 15.29
N TRP A 98 -5.40 12.31 14.85
CA TRP A 98 -6.26 13.23 15.58
C TRP A 98 -6.48 12.69 16.99
N GLY A 99 -6.41 13.56 17.99
CA GLY A 99 -6.90 13.23 19.33
C GLY A 99 -8.41 13.30 19.38
N ASP A 100 -8.98 12.91 20.51
CA ASP A 100 -10.34 13.29 20.89
C ASP A 100 -10.43 14.78 21.23
#